data_AF-A0A7I7LAT5-F1
#
_entry.id   AF-A0A7I7LAT5-F1
#
_cell.length_a   1.000
_cell.length_b   1.000
_cell.length_c   1.000
_cell.angle_alpha   90.00
_cell.angle_beta   90.00
_cell.angle_gamma   90.00
#
_symmetry.space_group_name_H-M   'P 1'
#
loop_
_entity.id
_entity.type
_entity.pdbx_description
1 polymer ?
#
loop_
_entity_poly.entity_id
_entity_poly.type
_entity_poly.pdbx_seq_one_letter_code
_entity_poly.pdbx_strand_id
1 'polypeptide(L)'
;MRSWWGWGNVEDALTEAETHALVSRVSALLPGHDLSDHQPPDPAALALPAARVSPPESLAGICSSDPIDRAGHARGKAFRDVTRNLLGHLDHVPDLIARPRSERDVVDVLD
;
A
#
# COMPACT_ATOMS: atom_id res chain seq x y z
N MET A 1 -1.02 -3.51 11.38
CA MET A 1 -1.23 -3.75 9.92
C MET A 1 -0.19 -2.96 9.15
N ARG A 2 0.42 -3.46 8.07
CA ARG A 2 1.42 -2.69 7.32
C ARG A 2 0.78 -1.57 6.50
N SER A 3 1.47 -0.43 6.39
CA SER A 3 1.03 0.68 5.53
C SER A 3 1.02 0.27 4.06
N TRP A 4 -0.12 0.46 3.38
CA TRP A 4 -0.25 0.15 1.95
C TRP A 4 0.54 1.14 1.09
N TRP A 5 0.59 2.42 1.46
CA TRP A 5 1.22 3.49 0.66
C TRP A 5 2.65 3.81 1.09
N GLY A 6 3.00 3.61 2.37
CA GLY A 6 4.23 4.08 3.00
C GLY A 6 4.98 3.03 3.82
N TRP A 7 5.86 3.46 4.71
CA TRP A 7 6.69 2.57 5.54
C TRP A 7 5.99 2.18 6.86
N GLY A 8 6.44 1.09 7.48
CA GLY A 8 6.03 0.72 8.84
C GLY A 8 4.59 0.20 8.96
N ASN A 9 4.08 0.24 10.20
CA ASN A 9 2.73 -0.16 10.52
C ASN A 9 1.79 1.05 10.59
N VAL A 10 0.49 0.81 10.38
CA VAL A 10 -0.57 1.82 10.42
C VAL A 10 -0.73 2.38 11.83
N GLU A 11 -0.61 1.52 12.84
CA GLU A 11 -0.65 1.87 14.26
C GLU A 11 0.51 2.77 14.71
N ASP A 12 1.62 2.79 13.96
CA ASP A 12 2.80 3.60 14.25
C ASP A 12 2.82 4.91 13.43
N ALA A 13 1.75 5.23 12.71
CA ALA A 13 1.63 6.48 11.97
C ALA A 13 1.59 7.68 12.92
N LEU A 14 2.12 8.82 12.47
CA LEU A 14 2.07 10.06 13.24
C LEU A 14 0.62 10.41 13.57
N THR A 15 0.39 10.71 14.84
CA THR A 15 -0.86 11.31 15.29
C THR A 15 -0.99 12.73 14.73
N GLU A 16 -2.21 13.27 14.72
CA GLU A 16 -2.46 14.65 14.31
C GLU A 16 -1.59 15.67 15.07
N ALA A 17 -1.39 15.46 16.38
CA ALA A 17 -0.54 16.32 17.20
C ALA A 17 0.94 16.26 16.79
N GLU A 18 1.46 15.06 16.51
CA GLU A 18 2.84 14.88 16.06
C GLU A 18 3.07 15.43 14.65
N THR A 19 2.10 15.27 13.76
CA THR A 19 2.12 15.87 12.43
C THR A 19 2.17 17.39 12.51
N HIS A 20 1.32 18.03 13.32
CA HIS A 20 1.36 19.47 13.53
C HIS A 20 2.70 19.94 14.10
N ALA A 21 3.27 19.20 15.06
CA ALA A 21 4.59 19.52 15.61
C ALA A 21 5.70 19.41 14.56
N LEU A 22 5.64 18.41 13.68
CA LEU A 22 6.58 18.25 12.57
C LEU A 22 6.46 19.40 11.56
N VAL A 23 5.23 19.72 11.12
CA VAL A 23 4.96 20.83 10.18
C VAL A 23 5.50 22.14 10.74
N SER A 24 5.23 22.47 12.01
CA SER A 24 5.73 23.68 12.66
C SER A 24 7.26 23.78 12.61
N ARG A 25 7.96 22.68 12.89
CA ARG A 25 9.44 22.62 12.85
C ARG A 25 9.99 22.78 11.44
N VAL A 26 9.37 22.15 10.44
CA VAL A 26 9.83 22.22 9.04
C VAL A 26 9.55 23.60 8.44
N SER A 27 8.40 24.21 8.75
CA SER A 27 8.04 25.57 8.31
C SER A 27 9.06 26.64 8.73
N ALA A 28 9.67 26.48 9.90
CA ALA A 28 10.72 27.39 10.36
C ALA A 28 12.02 27.28 9.53
N LEU A 29 12.27 26.13 8.91
CA LEU A 29 13.46 25.87 8.08
C LEU A 29 13.22 26.17 6.60
N LEU A 30 11.97 26.06 6.14
CA LEU A 30 11.56 26.24 4.75
C LEU A 30 10.42 27.27 4.64
N PRO A 31 10.66 28.55 4.96
CA PRO A 31 9.62 29.57 4.95
C PRO A 31 9.04 29.75 3.54
N GLY A 32 7.73 30.00 3.47
CA GLY A 32 7.01 30.29 2.21
C GLY A 32 6.66 29.07 1.35
N HIS A 33 6.92 27.84 1.81
CA HIS A 33 6.51 26.62 1.12
C HIS A 33 5.19 26.06 1.66
N ASP A 34 4.46 25.33 0.81
CA ASP A 34 3.31 24.55 1.24
C ASP A 34 3.79 23.25 1.91
N LEU A 35 3.45 23.11 3.19
CA LEU A 35 3.75 21.96 4.03
C LEU A 35 2.45 21.37 4.58
N SER A 36 1.32 21.64 3.92
CA SER A 36 0.03 21.05 4.25
C SER A 36 0.15 19.53 4.27
N ASP A 37 -0.39 18.93 5.32
CA ASP A 37 -0.38 17.48 5.46
C ASP A 37 -1.22 16.83 4.34
N HIS A 38 -0.58 15.96 3.55
CA HIS A 38 -1.25 15.23 2.49
C HIS A 38 -1.67 13.86 3.02
N GLN A 39 -2.96 13.76 3.34
CA GLN A 39 -3.55 12.50 3.78
C GLN A 39 -3.50 11.46 2.64
N PRO A 40 -3.10 10.20 2.91
CA PRO A 40 -3.20 9.13 1.94
C PRO A 40 -4.67 8.86 1.60
N PRO A 41 -5.00 8.48 0.35
CA PRO A 41 -6.35 8.09 0.00
C PRO A 41 -6.76 6.80 0.75
N ASP A 42 -8.07 6.64 0.96
CA ASP A 42 -8.61 5.36 1.41
C ASP A 42 -8.36 4.30 0.32
N PRO A 43 -7.66 3.19 0.62
CA PRO A 43 -7.39 2.16 -0.37
C PRO A 43 -8.68 1.52 -0.92
N ALA A 44 -9.79 1.50 -0.17
CA ALA A 44 -11.08 1.04 -0.65
C ALA A 44 -11.70 1.98 -1.70
N ALA A 45 -11.30 3.27 -1.71
CA ALA A 45 -11.79 4.28 -2.63
C ALA A 45 -10.96 4.42 -3.92
N LEU A 46 -9.83 3.70 -4.05
CA LEU A 46 -8.92 3.78 -5.20
C LEU A 46 -9.49 3.26 -6.53
N ALA A 47 -10.73 2.75 -6.54
CA ALA A 47 -11.42 2.24 -7.73
C ALA A 47 -10.55 1.29 -8.58
N LEU A 48 -9.82 0.39 -7.90
CA LEU A 48 -8.91 -0.53 -8.57
C LEU A 48 -9.67 -1.44 -9.55
N PRO A 49 -9.08 -1.75 -10.72
CA PRO A 49 -9.65 -2.73 -11.63
C PRO A 49 -9.91 -4.06 -10.92
N ALA A 50 -11.03 -4.71 -11.26
CA ALA A 50 -11.30 -6.08 -10.80
C ALA A 50 -10.15 -7.02 -11.19
N ALA A 51 -9.88 -8.03 -10.36
CA ALA A 51 -8.90 -9.06 -10.68
C ALA A 51 -9.34 -9.79 -11.96
N ARG A 52 -8.41 -9.94 -12.90
CA ARG A 52 -8.67 -10.54 -14.23
C ARG A 52 -8.65 -12.06 -14.20
N VAL A 53 -8.04 -12.64 -13.16
CA VAL A 53 -7.89 -14.07 -12.99
C VAL A 53 -8.36 -14.47 -11.59
N SER A 54 -8.88 -15.70 -11.50
CA SER A 54 -9.26 -16.34 -10.23
C SER A 54 -8.29 -17.48 -9.94
N PRO A 55 -7.95 -17.75 -8.67
CA PRO A 55 -7.12 -18.89 -8.33
C PRO A 55 -7.88 -20.20 -8.62
N PRO A 56 -7.19 -21.28 -9.00
CA PRO A 56 -7.74 -22.63 -8.95
C PRO A 56 -8.24 -22.96 -7.54
N GLU A 57 -9.23 -23.87 -7.43
CA GLU A 57 -9.83 -24.25 -6.14
C GLU A 57 -8.78 -24.73 -5.12
N SER A 58 -7.78 -25.49 -5.58
CA SER A 58 -6.67 -25.98 -4.76
C SER A 58 -5.83 -24.86 -4.13
N LEU A 59 -5.73 -23.70 -4.79
CA LEU A 59 -4.94 -22.55 -4.33
C LEU A 59 -5.80 -21.45 -3.70
N ALA A 60 -7.13 -21.55 -3.75
CA ALA A 60 -8.04 -20.52 -3.27
C ALA A 60 -7.81 -20.19 -1.77
N GLY A 61 -7.41 -21.17 -0.97
CA GLY A 61 -7.13 -20.99 0.46
C GLY A 61 -5.85 -20.21 0.78
N ILE A 62 -4.95 -20.00 -0.20
CA ILE A 62 -3.70 -19.25 -0.03
C ILE A 62 -3.62 -17.99 -0.91
N CYS A 63 -4.62 -17.75 -1.75
CA CYS A 63 -4.69 -16.60 -2.65
C CYS A 63 -5.70 -15.57 -2.17
N SER A 64 -5.38 -14.29 -2.38
CA SER A 64 -6.24 -13.15 -2.08
C SER A 64 -6.38 -12.27 -3.32
N SER A 65 -7.61 -11.86 -3.63
CA SER A 65 -7.93 -10.84 -4.65
C SER A 65 -8.43 -9.53 -4.01
N ASP A 66 -8.27 -9.37 -2.70
CA ASP A 66 -8.72 -8.20 -1.95
C ASP A 66 -8.06 -6.90 -2.48
N PRO A 67 -8.80 -5.81 -2.73
CA PRO A 67 -8.25 -4.58 -3.28
C PRO A 67 -7.15 -3.94 -2.41
N ILE A 68 -7.29 -3.95 -1.08
CA ILE A 68 -6.30 -3.37 -0.17
C ILE A 68 -5.03 -4.20 -0.20
N ASP A 69 -5.18 -5.52 -0.24
CA ASP A 69 -4.06 -6.44 -0.35
C ASP A 69 -3.29 -6.24 -1.67
N ARG A 70 -4.02 -6.15 -2.79
CA ARG A 70 -3.44 -5.87 -4.12
C ARG A 70 -2.73 -4.52 -4.17
N ALA A 71 -3.32 -3.48 -3.56
CA ALA A 71 -2.69 -2.16 -3.46
C ALA A 71 -1.35 -2.22 -2.70
N GLY A 72 -1.31 -2.93 -1.57
CA GLY A 72 -0.12 -3.08 -0.73
C GLY A 72 1.05 -3.80 -1.40
N HIS A 73 0.78 -4.54 -2.48
CA HIS A 73 1.78 -5.29 -3.25
C HIS A 73 2.04 -4.72 -4.65
N ALA A 74 1.47 -3.56 -4.98
CA ALA A 74 1.61 -2.93 -6.30
C ALA A 74 2.97 -2.22 -6.49
N ARG A 75 3.54 -1.65 -5.42
CA ARG A 75 4.82 -0.93 -5.47
C ARG A 75 5.66 -1.17 -4.21
N GLY A 76 6.96 -0.91 -4.36
CA GLY A 76 7.88 -0.79 -3.22
C GLY A 76 7.70 0.52 -2.46
N LYS A 77 8.71 0.87 -1.64
CA LYS A 77 8.69 2.06 -0.78
C LYS A 77 9.86 3.01 -1.06
N ALA A 78 10.37 3.02 -2.28
CA ALA A 78 11.25 4.10 -2.73
C ALA A 78 10.47 5.43 -2.73
N PHE A 79 11.15 6.57 -2.54
CA PHE A 79 10.49 7.89 -2.45
C PHE A 79 9.43 8.12 -3.54
N ARG A 80 9.81 7.92 -4.81
CA ARG A 80 8.92 8.03 -5.97
C ARG A 80 7.67 7.15 -5.87
N ASP A 81 7.80 5.96 -5.31
CA ASP A 81 6.68 5.01 -5.19
C ASP A 81 5.75 5.45 -4.05
N VAL A 82 6.30 5.89 -2.92
CA VAL A 82 5.52 6.47 -1.81
C VAL A 82 4.74 7.70 -2.28
N THR A 83 5.36 8.62 -3.02
CA THR A 83 4.67 9.80 -3.57
C THR A 83 3.54 9.41 -4.51
N ARG A 84 3.75 8.43 -5.41
CA ARG A 84 2.67 7.96 -6.29
C ARG A 84 1.53 7.31 -5.53
N ASN A 85 1.83 6.52 -4.50
CA ASN A 85 0.82 5.91 -3.66
C ASN A 85 0.02 6.98 -2.88
N LEU A 86 0.68 8.02 -2.34
CA LEU A 86 0.02 9.15 -1.70
C LEU A 86 -0.92 9.91 -2.64
N LEU A 87 -0.56 10.00 -3.93
CA LEU A 87 -1.42 10.57 -4.97
C LEU A 87 -2.50 9.60 -5.48
N GLY A 88 -2.57 8.37 -4.95
CA GLY A 88 -3.52 7.34 -5.38
C GLY A 88 -3.22 6.73 -6.76
N HIS A 89 -2.02 6.94 -7.30
CA HIS A 89 -1.65 6.49 -8.64
C HIS A 89 -1.16 5.03 -8.65
N LEU A 90 -2.10 4.09 -8.83
CA LEU A 90 -1.85 2.65 -8.95
C LEU A 90 -2.23 2.14 -10.35
N ASP A 91 -1.37 2.40 -11.33
CA ASP A 91 -1.61 2.06 -12.75
C ASP A 91 -1.66 0.55 -13.01
N HIS A 92 -0.85 -0.21 -12.25
CA HIS A 92 -0.71 -1.65 -12.37
C HIS A 92 -0.70 -2.29 -10.99
N VAL A 93 -1.68 -3.14 -10.73
CA VAL A 93 -1.81 -3.91 -9.49
C VAL A 93 -1.80 -5.41 -9.82
N PRO A 94 -1.23 -6.27 -8.96
CA PRO A 94 -1.36 -7.72 -9.12
C PRO A 94 -2.83 -8.13 -9.13
N ASP A 95 -3.18 -9.19 -9.85
CA ASP A 95 -4.54 -9.75 -9.80
C ASP A 95 -4.76 -10.56 -8.51
N LEU A 96 -3.75 -11.33 -8.11
CA LEU A 96 -3.78 -12.24 -6.96
C LEU A 96 -2.51 -12.09 -6.11
N ILE A 97 -2.68 -12.19 -4.80
CA ILE A 97 -1.60 -12.26 -3.81
C ILE A 97 -1.61 -13.67 -3.20
N ALA A 98 -0.60 -14.47 -3.52
CA ALA A 98 -0.41 -15.79 -2.93
C ALA A 98 0.41 -15.68 -1.64
N ARG A 99 0.01 -16.40 -0.58
CA ARG A 99 0.74 -16.56 0.67
C ARG A 99 1.01 -18.04 0.95
N PRO A 100 2.00 -18.63 0.27
CA PRO A 100 2.45 -20.00 0.52
C PRO A 100 2.79 -20.21 2.00
N ARG A 101 2.41 -21.36 2.54
CA ARG A 101 2.67 -21.77 3.94
C ARG A 101 3.74 -22.86 4.03
N SER A 102 4.11 -23.43 2.89
CA SER A 102 5.10 -24.49 2.74
C SER A 102 5.90 -24.33 1.44
N GLU A 103 7.02 -25.03 1.31
CA GLU A 103 7.75 -25.11 0.04
C GLU A 103 6.90 -25.77 -1.06
N ARG A 104 6.03 -26.72 -0.69
CA ARG A 104 5.14 -27.37 -1.65
C ARG A 104 4.13 -26.37 -2.22
N ASP A 105 3.58 -25.48 -1.41
CA ASP A 105 2.67 -24.42 -1.86
C ASP A 105 3.37 -23.48 -2.87
N VAL A 106 4.68 -23.24 -2.73
CA VAL A 106 5.45 -22.44 -3.71
C VAL A 106 5.57 -23.18 -5.03
N VAL A 107 5.86 -24.49 -5.00
CA VAL A 107 5.88 -25.34 -6.20
C VAL A 107 4.51 -25.35 -6.87
N ASP A 108 3.44 -25.58 -6.12
CA ASP A 108 2.07 -25.66 -6.65
C ASP A 108 1.57 -24.32 -7.24
N VAL A 109 2.13 -23.18 -6.84
CA VAL A 109 1.85 -21.85 -7.43
C VAL A 109 2.63 -21.62 -8.74
N LEU A 110 3.78 -22.27 -8.91
CA LEU A 110 4.66 -22.10 -10.08
C LEU A 110 4.41 -23.13 -11.20
N ASP A 111 3.78 -24.27 -10.86
CA ASP A 111 3.35 -25.32 -11.80
C ASP A 111 2.13 -24.90 -12.64
#